data_AF-A0A1V5E090-F1
#
_entry.id   AF-A0A1V5E090-F1
#
_cell.length_a   1.000
_cell.length_b   1.000
_cell.length_c   1.000
_cell.angle_alpha   90.00
_cell.angle_beta   90.00
_cell.angle_gamma   90.00
#
_symmetry.space_group_name_H-M   'P 1'
#
loop_
_entity.id
_entity.type
_entity.pdbx_description
1 polymer ?
#
loop_
_entity_poly.entity_id
_entity_poly.type
_entity_poly.pdbx_seq_one_letter_code
_entity_poly.pdbx_strand_id
1 'polypeptide(L)'
;MLLAARIRSLEGFGAVNNFVVMPVFFLSGALHPLSNIPEWLKILIYLNPFSYAVDLLRVLLLGLDGNPAFDILAIALFTNVVFLSALYLFAQRKQYYL
;
A
#
# COMPACT_ATOMS: atom_id res chain seq x y z
N MET A 1 1.52 -0.30 9.78
CA MET A 1 1.54 -1.25 10.93
C MET A 1 2.72 -2.22 10.88
N LEU A 2 2.94 -2.96 9.78
CA LEU A 2 4.06 -3.90 9.66
C LEU A 2 5.45 -3.27 9.93
N LEU A 3 5.73 -2.10 9.36
CA LEU A 3 7.01 -1.41 9.57
C LEU A 3 7.21 -0.98 11.04
N ALA A 4 6.16 -0.48 11.68
CA ALA A 4 6.17 -0.14 13.10
C ALA A 4 6.41 -1.37 13.99
N ALA A 5 5.94 -2.55 13.59
CA ALA A 5 6.22 -3.79 14.32
C ALA A 5 7.72 -4.21 14.24
N ARG A 6 8.49 -3.75 13.25
CA ARG A 6 9.90 -4.13 13.06
C ARG A 6 10.91 -3.10 13.52
N ILE A 7 10.59 -1.80 13.42
CA ILE A 7 11.52 -0.72 13.73
C ILE A 7 11.58 -0.45 15.25
N ARG A 8 12.80 -0.38 15.80
CA ARG A 8 13.07 -0.17 17.24
C ARG A 8 13.42 1.29 17.60
N SER A 9 13.62 2.18 16.62
CA SER A 9 13.94 3.61 16.84
C SER A 9 13.09 4.55 15.96
N LEU A 10 12.71 5.70 16.50
CA LEU A 10 11.88 6.71 15.82
C LEU A 10 12.59 7.34 14.61
N GLU A 11 13.92 7.48 14.65
CA GLU A 11 14.72 8.04 13.55
C GLU A 11 14.70 7.14 12.30
N GLY A 12 14.81 5.81 12.48
CA GLY A 12 14.69 4.86 11.38
C GLY A 12 13.28 4.81 10.79
N PHE A 13 12.25 5.08 11.60
CA PHE A 13 10.86 5.13 11.14
C PHE A 13 10.61 6.32 10.22
N GLY A 14 11.09 7.52 10.60
CA GLY A 14 10.94 8.73 9.79
C GLY A 14 11.64 8.63 8.43
N ALA A 15 12.87 8.10 8.40
CA ALA A 15 13.61 7.90 7.16
C ALA A 15 12.90 6.91 6.21
N VAL A 16 12.46 5.76 6.73
CA VAL A 16 11.70 4.78 5.93
C VAL A 16 10.39 5.38 5.44
N ASN A 17 9.68 6.13 6.27
CA ASN A 17 8.43 6.76 5.88
C ASN A 17 8.64 7.73 4.71
N ASN A 18 9.65 8.61 4.77
CA ASN A 18 9.92 9.58 3.71
C ASN A 18 10.39 8.92 2.40
N PHE A 19 11.25 7.90 2.48
CA PHE A 19 11.80 7.23 1.29
C PHE A 19 10.86 6.21 0.67
N VAL A 20 9.88 5.67 1.39
CA VAL A 20 8.93 4.68 0.87
C VAL A 20 7.61 5.31 0.45
N VAL A 21 7.09 6.25 1.24
CA VAL A 21 5.76 6.84 0.94
C VAL A 21 5.80 7.61 -0.37
N MET A 22 6.84 8.43 -0.60
CA MET A 22 6.89 9.25 -1.80
C MET A 22 6.94 8.42 -3.10
N PRO A 23 7.82 7.41 -3.25
CA PRO A 23 7.78 6.54 -4.42
C PRO A 23 6.47 5.78 -4.58
N VAL A 24 5.90 5.27 -3.49
CA VAL A 24 4.60 4.55 -3.53
C VAL A 24 3.48 5.47 -3.98
N PHE A 25 3.47 6.73 -3.54
CA PHE A 25 2.48 7.71 -3.94
C PHE A 25 2.66 8.16 -5.40
N PHE A 26 3.90 8.25 -5.88
CA PHE A 26 4.15 8.52 -7.30
C PHE A 26 3.63 7.38 -8.18
N LEU A 27 3.90 6.13 -7.76
CA LEU A 27 3.47 4.92 -8.49
C LEU A 27 1.98 4.62 -8.39
N SER A 28 1.23 5.26 -7.47
CA SER A 28 -0.23 5.08 -7.42
C SER A 28 -0.97 5.78 -8.57
N GLY A 29 -0.26 6.60 -9.34
CA GLY A 29 -0.86 7.44 -10.36
C GLY A 29 -1.58 8.66 -9.80
N ALA A 30 -1.50 8.96 -8.50
CA ALA A 30 -2.14 10.14 -7.91
C ALA A 30 -1.60 11.45 -8.52
N LEU A 31 -0.31 11.49 -8.87
CA LEU A 31 0.35 12.68 -9.41
C LEU A 31 0.31 12.74 -10.94
N HIS A 32 0.34 11.58 -11.62
CA HIS A 32 0.39 11.50 -13.08
C HIS A 32 -0.39 10.30 -13.62
N PRO A 33 -1.01 10.41 -14.82
CA PRO A 33 -1.65 9.28 -15.48
C PRO A 33 -0.67 8.13 -15.77
N LEU A 34 -1.17 6.91 -15.66
CA LEU A 34 -0.40 5.67 -15.74
C LEU A 34 -0.37 5.04 -17.15
N SER A 35 -0.60 5.84 -18.20
CA SER A 35 -0.86 5.34 -19.56
C SER A 35 0.38 4.88 -20.35
N ASN A 36 1.59 5.36 -20.03
CA ASN A 36 2.80 5.12 -20.83
C ASN A 36 4.01 4.69 -19.98
N ILE A 37 3.83 3.68 -19.13
CA ILE A 37 4.86 3.23 -18.19
C ILE A 37 5.47 1.90 -18.62
N PRO A 38 6.78 1.69 -18.41
CA PRO A 38 7.46 0.45 -18.77
C PRO A 38 6.78 -0.78 -18.15
N GLU A 39 6.82 -1.91 -18.86
CA GLU A 39 6.15 -3.15 -18.42
C GLU A 39 6.62 -3.61 -17.04
N TRP A 40 7.92 -3.48 -16.77
CA TRP A 40 8.50 -3.84 -15.46
C TRP A 40 7.94 -3.01 -14.31
N LEU A 41 7.51 -1.76 -14.59
CA LEU A 41 6.98 -0.85 -13.59
C LEU A 41 5.50 -1.11 -13.31
N LYS A 42 4.76 -1.68 -14.27
CA LYS A 42 3.35 -2.09 -14.08
C LYS A 42 3.19 -3.07 -12.93
N ILE A 43 4.16 -3.97 -12.74
CA ILE A 43 4.15 -4.93 -11.62
C ILE A 43 4.11 -4.19 -10.28
N LEU A 44 4.95 -3.16 -10.11
CA LEU A 44 4.99 -2.37 -8.87
C LEU A 44 3.67 -1.61 -8.64
N ILE A 45 3.01 -1.21 -9.71
CA ILE A 45 1.74 -0.48 -9.67
C ILE A 45 0.59 -1.40 -9.28
N TYR A 46 0.53 -2.61 -9.84
CA TYR A 46 -0.48 -3.60 -9.48
C TYR A 46 -0.32 -4.11 -8.04
N LEU A 47 0.90 -4.14 -7.53
CA LEU A 47 1.16 -4.48 -6.12
C LEU A 47 0.85 -3.33 -5.16
N ASN A 48 0.72 -2.10 -5.67
CA ASN A 48 0.48 -0.92 -4.86
C ASN A 48 -1.02 -0.75 -4.55
N PRO A 49 -1.47 -0.93 -3.30
CA PRO A 49 -2.89 -0.79 -2.93
C PRO A 49 -3.42 0.63 -3.16
N PHE A 50 -2.53 1.64 -3.15
CA PHE A 50 -2.92 3.03 -3.37
C PHE A 50 -3.34 3.28 -4.81
N SER A 51 -2.86 2.50 -5.79
CA SER A 51 -3.29 2.60 -7.19
C SER A 51 -4.80 2.39 -7.31
N TYR A 52 -5.32 1.34 -6.67
CA TYR A 52 -6.75 1.04 -6.65
C TYR A 52 -7.58 2.09 -5.90
N ALA A 53 -7.01 2.72 -4.86
CA ALA A 53 -7.69 3.82 -4.17
C ALA A 53 -7.83 5.06 -5.07
N VAL A 54 -6.80 5.38 -5.84
CA VAL A 54 -6.83 6.51 -6.79
C VAL A 54 -7.80 6.19 -7.93
N ASP A 55 -7.79 4.97 -8.47
CA ASP A 55 -8.73 4.55 -9.52
C ASP A 55 -10.19 4.57 -9.03
N LEU A 56 -10.44 4.10 -7.81
CA LEU A 56 -11.76 4.20 -7.19
C LEU A 56 -12.23 5.67 -7.10
N LEU A 57 -11.36 6.58 -6.67
CA LEU A 57 -11.70 8.01 -6.60
C LEU A 57 -11.97 8.60 -7.99
N ARG A 58 -11.24 8.18 -9.02
CA ARG A 58 -11.49 8.59 -10.40
C ARG A 58 -12.86 8.15 -10.89
N VAL A 59 -13.23 6.90 -10.65
CA VAL A 59 -14.55 6.40 -11.04
C VAL A 59 -15.65 7.15 -10.29
N LEU A 60 -15.53 7.30 -8.96
CA LEU A 60 -16.56 7.89 -8.13
C LEU A 60 -16.72 9.41 -8.31
N LEU A 61 -15.62 10.14 -8.48
CA LEU A 61 -15.64 11.61 -8.51
C LEU A 61 -15.64 12.19 -9.92
N LEU A 62 -15.00 11.50 -10.87
CA LEU A 62 -14.84 11.98 -12.24
C LEU A 62 -15.69 11.21 -13.25
N GLY A 63 -16.38 10.14 -12.81
CA GLY A 63 -17.22 9.32 -13.69
C GLY A 63 -16.42 8.57 -14.77
N LEU A 64 -15.15 8.29 -14.51
CA LEU A 64 -14.30 7.54 -15.42
C LEU A 64 -14.66 6.05 -15.42
N ASP A 65 -14.34 5.36 -16.50
CA ASP A 65 -14.51 3.91 -16.60
C ASP A 65 -13.61 3.19 -15.60
N GLY A 66 -14.15 2.18 -14.93
CA GLY A 66 -13.40 1.34 -13.99
C GLY A 66 -14.31 0.35 -13.26
N ASN A 67 -13.74 -0.41 -12.33
CA ASN A 67 -14.47 -1.40 -11.54
C ASN A 67 -14.32 -1.11 -10.03
N PRO A 68 -15.20 -0.23 -9.47
CA PRO A 68 -15.16 0.14 -8.06
C PRO A 68 -15.19 -1.06 -7.10
N ALA A 69 -15.94 -2.11 -7.45
CA ALA A 69 -16.05 -3.30 -6.61
C ALA A 69 -14.70 -4.04 -6.54
N PHE A 70 -14.01 -4.18 -7.68
CA PHE A 70 -12.68 -4.76 -7.72
C PHE A 70 -11.67 -3.92 -6.92
N ASP A 71 -11.69 -2.60 -7.08
CA ASP A 71 -10.78 -1.70 -6.36
C ASP A 71 -10.97 -1.80 -4.84
N ILE A 72 -12.23 -1.80 -4.37
CA ILE A 72 -12.57 -1.97 -2.96
C ILE A 72 -12.10 -3.34 -2.45
N LEU A 73 -12.31 -4.41 -3.22
CA LEU A 73 -11.87 -5.76 -2.84
C LEU A 73 -10.35 -5.86 -2.77
N ALA A 74 -9.62 -5.25 -3.71
CA ALA A 74 -8.16 -5.22 -3.73
C ALA A 74 -7.61 -4.51 -2.48
N ILE A 75 -8.16 -3.34 -2.15
CA ILE A 75 -7.77 -2.56 -0.95
C ILE A 75 -8.09 -3.35 0.32
N ALA A 76 -9.28 -3.95 0.40
CA ALA A 76 -9.70 -4.73 1.56
C ALA A 76 -8.80 -5.97 1.75
N LEU A 77 -8.50 -6.70 0.67
CA LEU A 77 -7.62 -7.86 0.71
C LEU A 77 -6.23 -7.47 1.19
N PHE A 78 -5.63 -6.44 0.59
CA PHE A 78 -4.31 -5.96 0.99
C PHE A 78 -4.27 -5.57 2.47
N THR A 79 -5.27 -4.82 2.94
CA THR A 79 -5.37 -4.37 4.33
C THR A 79 -5.44 -5.56 5.29
N ASN A 80 -6.28 -6.56 4.98
CA ASN A 80 -6.39 -7.77 5.79
C ASN A 80 -5.08 -8.57 5.81
N VAL A 81 -4.42 -8.75 4.67
CA VAL A 81 -3.13 -9.45 4.59
C VAL A 81 -2.07 -8.76 5.44
N VAL A 82 -1.94 -7.42 5.33
CA VAL A 82 -0.99 -6.63 6.11
C VAL A 82 -1.31 -6.68 7.60
N PHE A 83 -2.60 -6.60 7.95
CA PHE A 83 -3.05 -6.65 9.34
C PHE A 83 -2.78 -8.01 9.99
N LEU A 84 -3.16 -9.11 9.34
CA LEU A 84 -2.90 -10.47 9.83
C LEU A 84 -1.40 -10.76 9.93
N SER A 85 -0.62 -10.32 8.95
CA SER A 85 0.85 -10.44 8.98
C SER A 85 1.45 -9.68 10.17
N ALA A 86 0.94 -8.48 10.46
CA ALA A 86 1.39 -7.69 11.60
C ALA A 86 1.00 -8.34 12.93
N LEU A 87 -0.23 -8.85 13.04
CA LEU A 87 -0.69 -9.58 14.21
C LEU A 87 0.15 -10.82 14.47
N TYR A 88 0.45 -11.61 13.44
CA TYR A 88 1.28 -12.80 13.55
C TYR A 88 2.69 -12.48 14.07
N LEU A 89 3.34 -11.47 13.47
CA LEU A 89 4.67 -11.02 13.89
C LEU A 89 4.67 -10.46 15.32
N PHE A 90 3.58 -9.81 15.73
CA PHE A 90 3.45 -9.30 17.10
C PHE A 90 3.22 -10.43 18.12
N ALA A 91 2.40 -11.43 17.77
CA ALA A 91 2.14 -12.59 18.61
C ALA A 91 3.43 -13.37 18.92
N GLN A 92 4.30 -13.56 17.94
CA GLN A 92 5.59 -14.22 18.14
C GLN A 92 6.53 -13.48 19.11
N ARG A 93 6.43 -12.15 19.21
CA ARG A 93 7.28 -11.37 20.14
C ARG A 93 6.88 -11.54 21.60
N LYS A 94 5.61 -11.84 21.91
CA LYS A 94 5.16 -12.04 23.29
C LYS A 94 5.66 -13.35 23.91
N GLN A 95 6.04 -14.33 23.10
CA GLN A 95 6.38 -15.68 23.56
C GLN A 95 7.85 -15.85 23.98
N TYR A 96 8.70 -14.83 23.80
CA TYR A 96 10.12 -14.83 24.19
C TYR A 96 10.39 -14.23 25.59
N TYR A 97 9.35 -13.84 26.33
CA TYR A 97 9.46 -13.22 27.67
C TYR A 97 8.82 -14.07 28.80
N LEU A 98 8.54 -15.35 28.54
CA LEU A 98 8.18 -16.37 29.54
C LEU A 98 9.22 -17.48 29.47
#